data_AF-A0AAJ6NGL4-F1
#
_entry.id   AF-A0AAJ6NGL4-F1
#
_cell.length_a   1.000
_cell.length_b   1.000
_cell.length_c   1.000
_cell.angle_alpha   90.00
_cell.angle_beta   90.00
_cell.angle_gamma   90.00
#
_symmetry.space_group_name_H-M   'P 1'
#
loop_
_entity.id
_entity.type
_entity.pdbx_description
1 polymer ?
#
loop_
_entity_poly.entity_id
_entity_poly.type
_entity_poly.pdbx_seq_one_letter_code
_entity_poly.pdbx_strand_id
1 'polypeptide(L)' 'MFIDLKNGSCINASEVLSAAFSKQSEAYVVNINFKPHNSLNKESIAIKFDEALKANAYIKKYFNIETYFD' A
#
# COMPACT_ATOMS: atom_id res chain seq x y z
N MET A 1 -13.15 5.95 -0.13
CA MET A 1 -12.45 5.09 0.86
C MET A 1 -11.09 5.72 1.13
N PHE A 2 -10.63 5.74 2.38
CA PHE A 2 -9.27 6.18 2.73
C PHE A 2 -8.36 4.98 2.98
N ILE A 3 -7.14 5.06 2.48
CA ILE A 3 -6.07 4.06 2.66
C ILE A 3 -5.15 4.55 3.79
N ASP A 4 -4.95 3.71 4.80
CA ASP A 4 -4.03 3.96 5.93
C ASP A 4 -2.60 3.69 5.47
N LEU A 5 -1.74 4.72 5.44
CA LEU A 5 -0.37 4.60 4.96
C LEU A 5 0.63 4.10 6.01
N LYS A 6 0.18 3.73 7.22
CA LYS A 6 1.02 3.21 8.33
C LYS A 6 2.16 4.13 8.78
N ASN A 7 2.12 5.39 8.38
CA ASN A 7 3.06 6.45 8.78
C ASN A 7 2.37 7.60 9.53
N GLY A 8 1.13 7.38 10.00
CA GLY A 8 0.30 8.40 10.62
C GLY A 8 -0.51 9.26 9.64
N SER A 9 -0.45 8.98 8.33
CA SER A 9 -1.25 9.65 7.30
C SER A 9 -2.20 8.69 6.59
N CYS A 10 -3.25 9.27 6.01
CA CYS A 10 -4.22 8.57 5.15
C CYS A 10 -4.29 9.26 3.79
N ILE A 11 -4.65 8.53 2.74
CA ILE A 11 -4.91 9.09 1.42
C ILE A 11 -6.23 8.60 0.85
N ASN A 12 -6.92 9.42 0.06
CA ASN A 12 -8.13 8.97 -0.62
C ASN A 12 -7.76 7.98 -1.73
N ALA A 13 -8.47 6.85 -1.81
CA ALA A 13 -8.26 5.85 -2.86
C ALA A 13 -8.37 6.44 -4.28
N SER A 14 -9.15 7.52 -4.47
CA SER A 14 -9.25 8.21 -5.76
C SER A 14 -7.96 8.91 -6.19
N GLU A 15 -7.04 9.18 -5.26
CA GLU A 15 -5.75 9.83 -5.49
C GLU A 15 -4.62 8.82 -5.71
N VAL A 16 -4.89 7.52 -5.58
CA VAL A 16 -3.95 6.46 -5.93
C VAL A 16 -3.95 6.21 -7.43
N LEU A 17 -2.76 6.14 -8.02
CA LEU A 17 -2.55 5.79 -9.42
C LEU A 17 -2.42 4.28 -9.59
N SER A 18 -1.56 3.65 -8.79
CA SER A 18 -1.33 2.21 -8.83
C SER A 18 -0.75 1.70 -7.51
N ALA A 19 -0.82 0.38 -7.29
CA ALA A 19 -0.12 -0.28 -6.20
C ALA A 19 0.68 -1.46 -6.76
N ALA A 20 1.89 -1.65 -6.25
CA ALA A 20 2.77 -2.76 -6.56
C ALA A 20 3.18 -3.47 -5.27
N PHE A 21 3.32 -4.78 -5.33
CA PHE A 21 3.58 -5.62 -4.17
C PHE A 21 4.86 -6.41 -4.42
N SER A 22 5.76 -6.47 -3.45
CA SER A 22 7.06 -7.14 -3.61
C SER A 22 7.55 -7.71 -2.28
N LYS A 23 8.36 -8.76 -2.33
CA LYS A 23 9.10 -9.29 -1.17
C LYS A 23 10.55 -8.82 -1.26
N GLN A 24 11.04 -8.16 -0.22
CA GLN A 24 12.41 -7.64 -0.13
C GLN A 24 13.08 -8.24 1.09
N SER A 25 13.97 -9.22 0.86
CA SER A 25 14.63 -10.00 1.92
C SER A 25 13.60 -10.62 2.89
N GLU A 26 13.46 -10.04 4.08
CA GLU A 26 12.57 -10.50 5.16
C GLU A 26 11.29 -9.65 5.30
N ALA A 27 11.08 -8.67 4.41
CA ALA A 27 9.92 -7.78 4.46
C ALA A 27 8.99 -7.95 3.24
N TYR A 28 7.69 -7.81 3.49
CA TYR A 28 6.65 -7.73 2.48
C TYR A 28 6.30 -6.26 2.27
N VAL A 29 6.49 -5.76 1.05
CA VAL A 29 6.42 -4.34 0.74
C VAL A 29 5.27 -4.06 -0.22
N VAL A 30 4.40 -3.13 0.18
CA VAL A 30 3.33 -2.57 -0.63
C VAL A 30 3.74 -1.14 -1.03
N ASN A 31 4.05 -0.95 -2.31
CA ASN A 31 4.38 0.35 -2.89
C ASN A 31 3.12 0.96 -3.50
N ILE A 32 2.72 2.13 -3.03
CA ILE A 32 1.56 2.86 -3.54
C ILE A 32 2.07 4.08 -4.30
N ASN A 33 1.73 4.17 -5.58
CA ASN A 33 2.02 5.33 -6.42
C ASN A 33 0.78 6.24 -6.45
N PHE A 34 1.01 7.54 -6.32
CA PHE A 34 -0.05 8.53 -6.27
C PHE A 34 -0.21 9.22 -7.62
N LYS A 35 -1.42 9.75 -7.86
CA LYS A 35 -1.68 10.62 -9.01
C LYS A 35 -0.93 11.95 -8.83
N PRO A 36 -0.59 12.65 -9.93
CA PRO A 36 -0.11 14.02 -9.86
C PRO A 36 -1.09 14.91 -9.07
N HIS A 37 -0.57 15.85 -8.27
CA HIS A 37 -1.35 16.77 -7.44
C HIS A 37 -2.25 16.11 -6.38
N ASN A 38 -1.76 15.04 -5.73
CA ASN A 38 -2.43 14.45 -4.57
C ASN A 38 -2.23 15.28 -3.29
N SER A 39 -3.11 15.04 -2.32
CA SER A 39 -3.15 15.68 -1.00
C SER A 39 -1.88 15.56 -0.16
N LEU A 40 -1.02 14.57 -0.44
CA LEU A 40 0.25 14.37 0.28
C LEU A 40 1.45 15.02 -0.42
N ASN A 41 1.27 15.58 -1.62
CA ASN A 41 2.35 16.13 -2.46
C ASN A 41 3.56 15.17 -2.58
N LYS A 42 3.28 13.87 -2.73
CA LYS A 42 4.29 12.80 -2.88
C LYS A 42 4.04 12.00 -4.14
N GLU A 43 5.08 11.37 -4.68
CA GLU A 43 4.93 10.47 -5.83
C GLU A 43 4.53 9.06 -5.41
N SER A 44 5.11 8.54 -4.33
CA SER A 44 4.83 7.20 -3.84
C SER A 44 5.13 7.03 -2.36
N ILE A 45 4.71 5.89 -1.80
CA ILE A 45 5.13 5.44 -0.48
C ILE A 45 5.28 3.91 -0.44
N ALA A 46 6.26 3.45 0.31
CA ALA A 46 6.48 2.04 0.61
C ALA A 46 5.98 1.71 2.02
N ILE A 47 5.06 0.75 2.11
CA ILE A 47 4.54 0.22 3.38
C ILE A 47 5.13 -1.17 3.57
N LYS A 48 5.87 -1.36 4.66
CA LYS A 48 6.57 -2.61 4.96
C LYS A 48 5.82 -3.40 6.05
N PHE A 49 5.78 -4.70 5.88
CA PHE A 49 5.23 -5.66 6.84
C PHE A 49 6.25 -6.76 7.08
N ASP A 50 6.37 -7.20 8.32
CA ASP A 50 7.26 -8.31 8.71
C ASP A 50 6.61 -9.69 8.47
N GLU A 51 5.28 -9.72 8.28
CA GLU A 51 4.51 -10.96 8.11
C GLU A 51 3.65 -10.90 6.83
N ALA A 52 3.68 -11.98 6.04
CA ALA A 52 2.89 -12.13 4.81
C ALA A 52 1.39 -11.98 5.09
N LEU A 53 0.90 -12.55 6.19
CA LEU A 53 -0.51 -12.50 6.58
C LEU A 53 -0.99 -11.06 6.81
N LYS A 54 -0.17 -10.20 7.42
CA LYS A 54 -0.49 -8.78 7.62
C LYS A 54 -0.49 -8.01 6.29
N ALA A 55 0.48 -8.29 5.42
CA ALA A 55 0.54 -7.70 4.09
C ALA A 55 -0.68 -8.09 3.23
N ASN A 56 -1.04 -9.38 3.21
CA ASN A 56 -2.22 -9.89 2.49
C ASN A 56 -3.52 -9.29 3.04
N ALA A 57 -3.68 -9.20 4.37
CA ALA A 57 -4.86 -8.55 4.96
C ALA A 57 -4.97 -7.07 4.56
N TYR A 58 -3.84 -6.36 4.50
CA TYR A 58 -3.79 -4.98 4.03
C TYR A 58 -4.18 -4.86 2.55
N ILE A 59 -3.58 -5.71 1.71
CA ILE A 59 -3.83 -5.76 0.27
C ILE A 59 -5.30 -6.09 -0.01
N LYS A 60 -5.87 -7.10 0.66
CA LYS A 60 -7.27 -7.47 0.56
C LYS A 60 -8.20 -6.32 0.94
N LYS A 61 -7.92 -5.65 2.06
CA LYS A 61 -8.76 -4.56 2.55
C LYS A 61 -8.82 -3.36 1.60
N TYR A 62 -7.69 -2.96 1.02
CA TYR A 62 -7.60 -1.71 0.26
C TYR A 62 -7.59 -1.87 -1.26
N PHE A 63 -7.21 -3.05 -1.76
CA PHE A 63 -7.10 -3.33 -3.19
C PHE A 63 -7.92 -4.56 -3.63
N ASN A 64 -8.66 -5.19 -2.71
CA ASN A 64 -9.55 -6.32 -2.98
C ASN A 64 -8.86 -7.52 -3.67
N ILE A 65 -7.60 -7.78 -3.31
CA ILE A 65 -6.82 -8.94 -3.76
C ILE A 65 -6.71 -9.92 -2.59
N GLU A 66 -7.25 -11.12 -2.75
CA GLU A 66 -7.43 -12.09 -1.65
C GLU A 66 -6.10 -12.54 -1.03
N THR A 67 -5.17 -13.00 -1.86
CA THR A 67 -3.84 -13.49 -1.44
C THR A 67 -2.84 -13.10 -2.51
N TYR A 68 -1.76 -12.43 -2.12
CA TYR A 68 -0.66 -12.07 -3.02
C TYR A 68 0.67 -12.71 -2.63
N PHE A 69 0.98 -12.72 -1.32
CA PHE A 69 2.19 -13.35 -0.79
C PHE A 69 1.87 -14.73 -0.21
N ASP A 70 2.71 -15.72 -0.51
CA ASP A 70 2.69 -17.05 0.09
C ASP A 70 3.52 -17.12 1.38
#